data_AF-A0A3S2MWP7-F1
#
_entry.id   AF-A0A3S2MWP7-F1
#
_cell.length_a   1.000
_cell.length_b   1.000
_cell.length_c   1.000
_cell.angle_alpha   90.00
_cell.angle_beta   90.00
_cell.angle_gamma   90.00
#
_symmetry.space_group_name_H-M   'P 1'
#
loop_
_entity.id
_entity.type
_entity.pdbx_description
1 polymer ?
#
loop_
_entity_poly.entity_id
_entity_poly.type
_entity_poly.pdbx_seq_one_letter_code
_entity_poly.pdbx_strand_id
1 'polypeptide(L)'
;MGRISFSCLFPASWHFSLSPQLLPRILIPSFRQLLFISLVFCLIGLLYLVLVVGKGHVSWIARENHFHRHLARVTDVDVTDTSNPNLNYGLVVDCGSSGSRVFVYCWPRHNGNPHELLDIRQMRDQHRKPVVMKIKPGISELAITPEKASDYIYPLLSFAAQHIPKNKHQETPLYILCTAGMRVLPESQQEAILEDLRTDIPVHFNFLFSDSHVEVISGKQEGVYAWIGINFVLGRFNHGDSDGEAEVEFMSQVAISRTH
;
A
#
# COMPACT_ATOMS: atom_id res chain seq x y z
N MET A 1 -23.69 -19.08 75.54
CA MET A 1 -23.51 -17.61 75.39
C MET A 1 -23.21 -17.36 73.91
N GLY A 2 -24.00 -16.68 73.08
CA GLY A 2 -25.29 -16.03 73.27
C GLY A 2 -26.34 -16.53 72.25
N ARG A 3 -27.60 -16.54 72.69
CA ARG A 3 -28.79 -16.82 71.89
C ARG A 3 -29.39 -15.48 71.48
N ILE A 4 -29.71 -15.31 70.20
CA ILE A 4 -30.52 -14.17 69.74
C ILE A 4 -31.98 -14.65 69.77
N SER A 5 -32.74 -14.12 70.73
CA SER A 5 -34.18 -14.30 70.84
C SER A 5 -34.86 -12.99 70.46
N PHE A 6 -35.81 -13.05 69.53
CA PHE A 6 -36.80 -12.01 69.32
C PHE A 6 -38.16 -12.54 69.75
N SER A 7 -38.71 -11.93 70.80
CA SER A 7 -40.00 -12.26 71.40
C SER A 7 -41.00 -11.18 71.01
N CYS A 8 -41.98 -11.53 70.19
CA CYS A 8 -43.18 -10.73 69.98
C CYS A 8 -44.38 -11.53 70.52
N LEU A 9 -45.29 -10.81 71.17
CA LEU A 9 -46.39 -11.26 72.03
C LEU A 9 -47.36 -12.29 71.36
N PHE A 10 -47.78 -13.28 72.15
CA PHE A 10 -48.68 -14.45 71.93
C PHE A 10 -49.98 -14.23 71.09
N PRO A 11 -50.76 -15.29 70.71
CA PRO A 11 -50.54 -16.75 70.78
C PRO A 11 -50.88 -17.52 69.48
N ALA A 12 -49.96 -18.35 68.96
CA ALA A 12 -50.26 -19.62 68.28
C ALA A 12 -48.95 -20.22 67.78
N SER A 13 -48.56 -21.30 68.43
CA SER A 13 -47.35 -22.08 68.20
C SER A 13 -47.35 -22.77 66.84
N TRP A 14 -46.36 -22.48 66.01
CA TRP A 14 -45.86 -23.43 65.01
C TRP A 14 -44.32 -23.41 65.07
N HIS A 15 -43.76 -24.38 65.78
CA HIS A 15 -42.32 -24.64 65.76
C HIS A 15 -42.01 -25.44 64.49
N PHE A 16 -41.41 -24.79 63.49
CA PHE A 16 -40.86 -25.49 62.33
C PHE A 16 -39.43 -25.93 62.65
N SER A 17 -39.24 -27.20 63.00
CA SER A 17 -37.91 -27.81 63.12
C SER A 17 -37.53 -28.43 61.78
N LEU A 18 -36.65 -27.76 61.04
CA LEU A 18 -36.01 -28.34 59.87
C LEU A 18 -34.95 -29.37 60.31
N SER A 19 -35.24 -30.64 60.07
CA SER A 19 -34.26 -31.73 60.11
C SER A 19 -33.13 -31.46 59.10
N PRO A 20 -31.84 -31.64 59.44
CA PRO A 20 -30.73 -31.37 58.54
C PRO A 20 -30.51 -32.47 57.47
N GLN A 21 -31.54 -33.25 57.11
CA GLN A 21 -31.40 -34.44 56.26
C GLN A 21 -32.00 -34.32 54.85
N LEU A 22 -32.15 -33.11 54.30
CA LEU A 22 -32.47 -32.93 52.88
C LEU A 22 -31.67 -31.76 52.27
N LEU A 23 -30.35 -31.90 52.24
CA LEU A 23 -29.53 -31.32 51.19
C LEU A 23 -29.19 -32.46 50.22
N PRO A 24 -29.58 -32.41 48.93
CA PRO A 24 -29.18 -33.44 47.99
C PRO A 24 -27.64 -33.42 47.92
N ARG A 25 -27.04 -34.62 48.01
CA ARG A 25 -25.62 -34.88 47.76
C ARG A 25 -25.26 -34.54 46.31
N ILE A 26 -25.17 -33.27 46.00
CA ILE A 26 -24.70 -32.77 44.71
C ILE A 26 -23.61 -31.76 45.06
N LEU A 27 -22.40 -31.98 44.53
CA LEU A 27 -21.20 -31.11 44.57
C LEU A 27 -19.96 -31.68 45.28
N ILE A 28 -19.70 -32.99 45.22
CA ILE A 28 -18.30 -33.46 45.27
C ILE A 28 -18.08 -34.40 44.09
N PRO A 29 -17.42 -33.95 43.01
CA PRO A 29 -17.10 -34.81 41.87
C PRO A 29 -16.22 -35.97 42.32
N SER A 30 -16.45 -37.16 41.75
CA SER A 30 -15.58 -38.31 42.00
C SER A 30 -14.15 -38.03 41.53
N PHE A 31 -13.15 -38.67 42.15
CA PHE A 31 -11.74 -38.50 41.77
C PHE A 31 -11.49 -38.71 40.26
N ARG A 32 -12.22 -39.64 39.63
CA ARG A 32 -12.18 -39.87 38.18
C ARG A 32 -12.72 -38.69 37.36
N GLN A 33 -13.78 -38.03 37.82
CA GLN A 33 -14.33 -36.84 37.17
C GLN A 33 -13.39 -35.64 37.32
N LEU A 34 -12.72 -35.48 38.46
CA LEU A 34 -11.70 -34.44 38.65
C LEU A 34 -10.51 -34.63 37.70
N LEU A 35 -10.03 -35.87 37.53
CA LEU A 35 -8.97 -36.19 36.57
C LEU A 35 -9.39 -35.89 35.12
N PHE A 36 -10.62 -36.24 34.75
CA PHE A 36 -11.14 -35.96 33.40
C PHE A 36 -11.25 -34.46 33.15
N ILE A 37 -11.81 -33.70 34.10
CA ILE A 37 -11.92 -32.25 34.01
C ILE A 37 -10.53 -31.61 33.89
N SER A 38 -9.57 -32.04 34.71
CA SER A 38 -8.18 -31.56 34.64
C SER A 38 -7.55 -31.83 33.27
N LEU A 39 -7.78 -33.00 32.68
CA LEU A 39 -7.25 -33.35 31.36
C LEU A 39 -7.87 -32.49 30.25
N VAL A 40 -9.18 -32.21 30.34
CA VAL A 40 -9.87 -31.31 29.39
C VAL A 40 -9.33 -29.88 29.51
N PHE A 41 -9.14 -29.35 30.71
CA PHE A 41 -8.54 -28.02 30.91
C PHE A 41 -7.09 -27.96 30.39
N CYS A 42 -6.30 -29.02 30.59
CA CYS A 42 -4.95 -29.09 30.02
C CYS A 42 -4.97 -29.11 28.47
N LEU A 43 -5.88 -29.86 27.85
CA LEU A 43 -6.04 -29.89 26.39
C LEU A 43 -6.48 -28.54 25.83
N ILE A 44 -7.42 -27.86 26.49
CA ILE A 44 -7.87 -26.51 26.10
C ILE A 44 -6.72 -25.50 26.27
N GLY A 45 -5.96 -25.59 27.37
CA GLY A 45 -4.79 -24.76 27.60
C GLY A 45 -3.69 -24.98 26.58
N LEU A 46 -3.43 -26.23 26.19
CA LEU A 46 -2.48 -26.59 25.14
C LEU A 46 -2.93 -26.06 23.78
N LEU A 47 -4.22 -26.24 23.43
CA LEU A 47 -4.79 -25.71 22.20
C LEU A 47 -4.71 -24.18 22.15
N TYR A 48 -5.03 -23.51 23.25
CA TYR A 48 -4.89 -22.06 23.38
C TYR A 48 -3.43 -21.62 23.19
N LEU A 49 -2.49 -22.33 23.82
CA LEU A 49 -1.06 -22.04 23.69
C LEU A 49 -0.58 -22.25 22.25
N VAL A 50 -0.99 -23.32 21.56
CA VAL A 50 -0.68 -23.54 20.15
C VAL A 50 -1.28 -22.45 19.25
N LEU A 51 -2.51 -22.02 19.51
CA LEU A 51 -3.15 -20.96 18.73
C LEU A 51 -2.49 -19.59 18.96
N VAL A 52 -2.12 -19.26 20.20
CA VAL A 52 -1.46 -18.00 20.54
C VAL A 52 -0.02 -17.97 20.05
N VAL A 53 0.74 -19.05 20.28
CA VAL A 53 2.13 -19.17 19.80
C VAL A 53 2.16 -19.27 18.27
N GLY A 54 1.22 -19.99 17.66
CA GLY A 54 1.10 -20.09 16.19
C GLY A 54 0.79 -18.74 15.54
N LYS A 55 -0.17 -17.98 16.07
CA LYS A 55 -0.44 -16.61 15.60
C LYS A 55 0.73 -15.66 15.85
N GLY A 56 1.39 -15.78 17.00
CA GLY A 56 2.58 -15.00 17.33
C GLY A 56 3.76 -15.28 16.41
N HIS A 57 3.99 -16.55 16.05
CA HIS A 57 5.05 -16.97 15.14
C HIS A 57 4.81 -16.48 13.71
N VAL A 58 3.58 -16.59 13.20
CA VAL A 58 3.20 -16.05 11.87
C VAL A 58 3.35 -14.53 11.84
N SER A 59 2.88 -13.83 12.88
CA SER A 59 3.03 -12.36 13.00
C SER A 59 4.51 -11.94 13.09
N TRP A 60 5.33 -12.71 13.81
CA TRP A 60 6.76 -12.46 13.95
C TRP A 60 7.51 -12.65 12.62
N ILE A 61 7.23 -13.72 11.87
CA ILE A 61 7.79 -13.95 10.51
C ILE A 61 7.38 -12.82 9.56
N ALA A 62 6.10 -12.41 9.56
CA ALA A 62 5.64 -11.31 8.72
C ALA A 62 6.37 -9.99 9.04
N ARG A 63 6.65 -9.73 10.33
CA ARG A 63 7.39 -8.56 10.79
C ARG A 63 8.88 -8.61 10.39
N GLU A 64 9.51 -9.77 10.48
CA GLU A 64 10.91 -9.97 10.08
C GLU A 64 11.09 -9.78 8.57
N ASN A 65 10.19 -10.34 7.75
CA ASN A 65 10.18 -10.14 6.31
C ASN A 65 10.00 -8.66 5.92
N HIS A 66 9.14 -7.92 6.62
CA HIS A 66 8.97 -6.49 6.41
C HIS A 66 10.24 -5.70 6.76
N PHE A 67 10.92 -6.05 7.85
CA PHE A 67 12.16 -5.42 8.27
C PHE A 67 13.29 -5.66 7.25
N HIS A 68 13.49 -6.90 6.80
CA HIS A 68 14.49 -7.21 5.77
C HIS A 68 14.23 -6.49 4.45
N ARG A 69 12.96 -6.38 4.02
CA ARG A 69 12.59 -5.63 2.82
C ARG A 69 12.88 -4.13 2.96
N HIS A 70 12.59 -3.55 4.14
CA HIS A 70 12.92 -2.16 4.41
C HIS A 70 14.43 -1.93 4.37
N LEU A 71 15.21 -2.79 5.03
CA LEU A 71 16.67 -2.75 4.99
C LEU A 71 17.19 -2.87 3.56
N ALA A 72 16.74 -3.87 2.80
CA ALA A 72 17.16 -4.10 1.42
C ALA A 72 16.95 -2.84 0.56
N ARG A 73 15.83 -2.14 0.69
CA ARG A 73 15.58 -0.89 -0.06
C ARG A 73 16.42 0.30 0.41
N VAL A 74 16.68 0.40 1.71
CA VAL A 74 17.53 1.47 2.26
C VAL A 74 18.98 1.26 1.83
N THR A 75 19.40 0.00 1.62
CA THR A 75 20.74 -0.36 1.15
C THR A 75 20.87 -0.38 -0.38
N ASP A 76 19.79 -0.67 -1.11
CA ASP A 76 19.74 -0.72 -2.59
C ASP A 76 19.64 0.70 -3.18
N VAL A 77 20.71 1.46 -2.96
CA VAL A 77 20.94 2.80 -3.51
C VAL A 77 22.08 2.74 -4.55
N ASP A 78 22.34 1.55 -5.08
CA ASP A 78 23.41 1.35 -6.04
C ASP A 78 23.08 1.99 -7.38
N VAL A 79 24.14 2.34 -8.12
CA VAL A 79 24.03 2.95 -9.45
C VAL A 79 23.32 1.96 -10.38
N THR A 80 22.38 2.45 -11.18
CA THR A 80 21.75 1.60 -12.19
C THR A 80 22.77 1.24 -13.27
N ASP A 81 23.04 -0.05 -13.44
CA ASP A 81 23.94 -0.55 -14.47
C ASP A 81 23.31 -0.45 -15.86
N THR A 82 23.53 0.68 -16.54
CA THR A 82 23.03 0.94 -17.90
C THR A 82 23.67 0.06 -18.97
N SER A 83 24.72 -0.70 -18.64
CA SER A 83 25.33 -1.68 -19.56
C SER A 83 24.56 -3.01 -19.58
N ASN A 84 23.72 -3.28 -18.58
CA ASN A 84 22.94 -4.51 -18.50
C ASN A 84 21.81 -4.52 -19.54
N PRO A 85 21.86 -5.39 -20.57
CA PRO A 85 20.85 -5.42 -21.63
C PRO A 85 19.49 -5.94 -21.14
N ASN A 86 19.43 -6.59 -19.97
CA ASN A 86 18.21 -7.14 -19.39
C ASN A 86 17.40 -6.13 -18.57
N LEU A 87 17.89 -4.89 -18.41
CA LEU A 87 17.11 -3.82 -17.81
C LEU A 87 16.18 -3.19 -18.85
N ASN A 88 14.96 -2.92 -18.40
CA ASN A 88 13.97 -2.13 -19.11
C ASN A 88 13.77 -0.82 -18.34
N TYR A 89 13.24 0.20 -19.02
CA TYR A 89 13.06 1.53 -18.48
C TYR A 89 11.64 2.02 -18.72
N GLY A 90 11.19 2.97 -17.92
CA GLY A 90 9.90 3.64 -18.09
C GLY A 90 9.96 5.08 -17.60
N LEU A 91 9.23 5.96 -18.27
CA LEU A 91 9.17 7.38 -17.99
C LEU A 91 7.76 7.78 -17.55
N VAL A 92 7.69 8.53 -16.45
CA VAL A 92 6.46 9.19 -16.02
C VAL A 92 6.75 10.67 -15.82
N VAL A 93 6.01 11.52 -16.51
CA VAL A 93 6.01 12.97 -16.32
C VAL A 93 4.76 13.35 -15.53
N ASP A 94 4.95 13.84 -14.31
CA ASP A 94 3.91 14.46 -13.48
C ASP A 94 3.81 15.94 -13.86
N CYS A 95 2.70 16.32 -14.49
CA CYS A 95 2.39 17.69 -14.88
C CYS A 95 1.48 18.35 -13.82
N GLY A 96 2.10 18.81 -12.73
CA GLY A 96 1.45 19.50 -11.63
C GLY A 96 1.23 21.00 -11.87
N SER A 97 0.38 21.61 -11.04
CA SER A 97 0.05 23.04 -11.13
C SER A 97 1.24 23.97 -10.90
N SER A 98 2.21 23.58 -10.05
CA SER A 98 3.38 24.39 -9.71
C SER A 98 4.61 24.10 -10.58
N GLY A 99 4.53 23.11 -11.47
CA GLY A 99 5.66 22.64 -12.26
C GLY A 99 5.52 21.17 -12.65
N SER A 100 6.30 20.76 -13.65
CA SER A 100 6.36 19.38 -14.12
C SER A 100 7.62 18.66 -13.66
N ARG A 101 7.54 17.33 -13.54
CA ARG A 101 8.63 16.48 -13.05
C ARG A 101 8.69 15.19 -13.86
N VAL A 102 9.88 14.80 -14.31
CA VAL A 102 10.09 13.48 -14.91
C VAL A 102 10.71 12.53 -13.90
N PHE A 103 10.21 11.31 -13.87
CA PHE A 103 10.75 10.20 -13.11
C PHE A 103 11.19 9.10 -14.08
N VAL A 104 12.43 8.64 -13.94
CA VAL A 104 12.93 7.48 -14.69
C VAL A 104 12.91 6.26 -13.77
N TYR A 105 12.20 5.23 -14.20
CA TYR A 105 12.14 3.93 -13.55
C TYR A 105 12.86 2.88 -14.38
N CYS A 106 13.33 1.83 -13.71
CA CYS A 106 13.92 0.66 -14.36
C CYS A 106 13.49 -0.62 -13.66
N TRP A 107 13.47 -1.72 -14.39
CA TRP A 107 13.21 -3.06 -13.86
C TRP A 107 13.96 -4.12 -14.67
N PRO A 108 14.40 -5.22 -14.04
CA PRO A 108 14.98 -6.35 -14.76
C PRO A 108 13.92 -7.09 -15.57
N ARG A 109 14.37 -8.03 -16.41
CA ARG A 109 13.49 -8.97 -17.08
C ARG A 109 12.61 -9.70 -16.07
N HIS A 110 11.31 -9.78 -16.36
CA HIS A 110 10.37 -10.53 -15.55
C HIS A 110 10.77 -12.02 -15.49
N ASN A 111 10.62 -12.64 -14.32
CA ASN A 111 11.01 -14.03 -14.09
C ASN A 111 10.05 -15.06 -14.71
N GLY A 112 8.92 -14.61 -15.25
CA GLY A 112 7.91 -15.44 -15.89
C GLY A 112 6.82 -15.96 -14.94
N ASN A 113 6.91 -15.67 -13.64
CA ASN A 113 5.88 -16.06 -12.67
C ASN A 113 4.65 -15.14 -12.82
N PRO A 114 3.47 -15.64 -13.23
CA PRO A 114 2.28 -14.80 -13.42
C PRO A 114 1.73 -14.19 -12.13
N HIS A 115 2.16 -14.66 -10.95
CA HIS A 115 1.75 -14.13 -9.65
C HIS A 115 2.66 -13.02 -9.12
N GLU A 116 3.73 -12.69 -9.84
CA GLU A 116 4.65 -11.62 -9.49
C GLU A 116 4.48 -10.42 -10.41
N LEU A 117 4.71 -9.24 -9.82
CA LEU A 117 4.75 -7.99 -10.57
C LEU A 117 6.18 -7.70 -11.03
N LEU A 118 6.33 -6.76 -11.95
CA LEU A 118 7.63 -6.20 -12.30
C LEU A 118 8.30 -5.59 -11.06
N ASP A 119 9.58 -5.88 -10.88
CA ASP A 119 10.41 -5.29 -9.83
C ASP A 119 10.89 -3.87 -10.23
N ILE A 120 9.93 -2.95 -10.24
CA ILE A 120 10.13 -1.55 -10.63
C ILE A 120 10.86 -0.80 -9.53
N ARG A 121 11.96 -0.17 -9.90
CA ARG A 121 12.78 0.69 -9.02
C ARG A 121 13.03 2.03 -9.69
N GLN A 122 13.26 3.06 -8.88
CA GLN A 122 13.67 4.37 -9.39
C GLN A 122 15.12 4.28 -9.87
N MET A 123 15.39 4.71 -11.10
CA MET A 123 16.73 4.70 -11.67
C MET A 123 17.66 5.58 -10.84
N ARG A 124 18.91 5.13 -10.67
CA ARG A 124 19.98 5.84 -9.97
C ARG A 124 21.07 6.23 -10.95
N ASP A 125 21.49 7.50 -10.88
CA ASP A 125 22.62 8.00 -11.65
C ASP A 125 23.96 7.52 -11.06
N GLN A 126 25.07 7.88 -11.72
CA GLN A 126 26.44 7.61 -11.28
C GLN A 126 26.79 8.13 -9.87
N HIS A 127 25.99 9.05 -9.33
CA HIS A 127 26.14 9.62 -7.98
C HIS A 127 25.17 9.00 -6.97
N ARG A 128 24.50 7.90 -7.33
CA ARG A 128 23.49 7.21 -6.50
C ARG A 128 22.27 8.09 -6.20
N LYS A 129 22.00 9.09 -7.05
CA LYS A 129 20.82 9.97 -6.92
C LYS A 129 19.70 9.48 -7.81
N PRO A 130 18.44 9.63 -7.37
CA PRO A 130 17.29 9.31 -8.21
C PRO A 130 17.32 10.18 -9.47
N VAL A 131 17.15 9.56 -10.63
CA VAL A 131 17.07 10.26 -11.92
C VAL A 131 15.70 10.94 -12.02
N VAL A 132 15.65 12.17 -11.53
CA VAL A 132 14.47 13.03 -11.49
C VAL A 132 14.87 14.45 -11.84
N MET A 133 14.12 15.08 -12.75
CA MET A 133 14.25 16.51 -13.06
C MET A 133 12.92 17.20 -12.85
N LYS A 134 12.96 18.47 -12.43
CA LYS A 134 11.78 19.31 -12.21
C LYS A 134 11.98 20.64 -12.94
N ILE A 135 10.90 21.15 -13.52
CA ILE A 135 10.86 22.47 -14.16
C ILE A 135 9.64 23.26 -13.66
N LYS A 136 9.67 24.58 -13.89
CA LYS A 136 8.62 25.53 -13.53
C LYS A 136 8.44 26.55 -14.68
N PRO A 137 7.27 27.19 -14.83
CA PRO A 137 6.03 27.02 -14.04
C PRO A 137 5.29 25.73 -14.41
N GLY A 138 4.03 25.53 -13.97
CA GLY A 138 3.23 24.36 -14.40
C GLY A 138 2.77 24.47 -15.84
N ILE A 139 2.49 23.33 -16.48
CA ILE A 139 2.08 23.28 -17.90
C ILE A 139 0.75 24.02 -18.17
N SER A 140 -0.11 24.15 -17.15
CA SER A 140 -1.38 24.87 -17.25
C SER A 140 -1.22 26.37 -17.56
N GLU A 141 -0.05 26.95 -17.31
CA GLU A 141 0.25 28.34 -17.70
C GLU A 141 0.28 28.53 -19.23
N LEU A 142 0.36 27.45 -20.00
CA LEU A 142 0.38 27.46 -21.47
C LEU A 142 -1.04 27.44 -22.07
N ALA A 143 -2.08 27.64 -21.27
CA ALA A 143 -3.48 27.62 -21.71
C ALA A 143 -3.80 28.54 -22.90
N ILE A 144 -3.04 29.64 -23.07
CA ILE A 144 -3.19 30.59 -24.18
C ILE A 144 -2.09 30.44 -25.26
N THR A 145 -1.10 29.58 -25.05
CA THR A 145 -0.02 29.26 -26.00
C THR A 145 0.24 27.75 -26.00
N PRO A 146 -0.78 26.93 -26.35
CA PRO A 146 -0.68 25.46 -26.31
C PRO A 146 0.43 24.91 -27.21
N GLU A 147 0.78 25.61 -28.29
CA GLU A 147 1.85 25.26 -29.24
C GLU A 147 3.27 25.26 -28.63
N LYS A 148 3.41 25.66 -27.37
CA LYS A 148 4.67 25.65 -26.62
C LYS A 148 4.74 24.53 -25.59
N ALA A 149 3.75 23.65 -25.52
CA ALA A 149 3.68 22.58 -24.53
C ALA A 149 4.86 21.61 -24.69
N SER A 150 5.17 21.24 -25.93
CA SER A 150 6.28 20.33 -26.25
C SER A 150 7.63 20.96 -25.97
N ASP A 151 7.84 22.23 -26.33
CA ASP A 151 9.03 23.01 -25.96
C ASP A 151 9.24 23.06 -24.45
N TYR A 152 8.17 23.24 -23.68
CA TYR A 152 8.22 23.25 -22.22
C TYR A 152 8.59 21.88 -21.63
N ILE A 153 8.10 20.77 -22.21
CA ILE A 153 8.40 19.40 -21.75
C ILE A 153 9.78 18.90 -22.24
N TYR A 154 10.29 19.46 -23.35
CA TYR A 154 11.54 19.04 -24.00
C TYR A 154 12.74 18.88 -23.07
N PRO A 155 13.02 19.80 -22.11
CA PRO A 155 14.15 19.66 -21.19
C PRO A 155 14.04 18.41 -20.31
N LEU A 156 12.83 18.03 -19.90
CA LEU A 156 12.59 16.84 -19.07
C LEU A 156 12.87 15.57 -19.87
N LEU A 157 12.35 15.48 -21.09
CA LEU A 157 12.55 14.30 -21.95
C LEU A 157 14.01 14.18 -22.42
N SER A 158 14.66 15.30 -22.70
CA SER A 158 16.09 15.35 -23.01
C SER A 158 16.95 14.85 -21.85
N PHE A 159 16.64 15.28 -20.62
CA PHE A 159 17.31 14.79 -19.41
C PHE A 159 17.14 13.27 -19.25
N ALA A 160 15.91 12.76 -19.43
CA ALA A 160 15.64 11.32 -19.34
C ALA A 160 16.39 10.53 -20.44
N ALA A 161 16.36 11.01 -21.67
CA ALA A 161 17.03 10.39 -22.82
C ALA A 161 18.55 10.31 -22.67
N GLN A 162 19.17 11.25 -21.94
CA GLN A 162 20.61 11.23 -21.64
C GLN A 162 20.99 10.10 -20.66
N HIS A 163 20.07 9.68 -19.79
CA HIS A 163 20.34 8.62 -18.81
C HIS A 163 20.06 7.22 -19.37
N ILE A 164 19.07 7.09 -20.26
CA ILE A 164 18.67 5.79 -20.82
C ILE A 164 19.54 5.44 -22.04
N PRO A 165 20.09 4.22 -22.14
CA PRO A 165 20.80 3.76 -23.33
C PRO A 165 19.98 3.96 -24.61
N LYS A 166 20.60 4.48 -25.68
CA LYS A 166 19.89 4.82 -26.94
C LYS A 166 19.13 3.64 -27.55
N ASN A 167 19.69 2.44 -27.46
CA ASN A 167 19.05 1.21 -27.95
C ASN A 167 17.81 0.80 -27.16
N LYS A 168 17.58 1.39 -25.99
CA LYS A 168 16.43 1.14 -25.12
C LYS A 168 15.30 2.16 -25.30
N HIS A 169 15.52 3.24 -26.05
CA HIS A 169 14.53 4.31 -26.21
C HIS A 169 13.22 3.76 -26.78
N GLN A 170 13.27 2.98 -27.86
CA GLN A 170 12.08 2.46 -28.56
C GLN A 170 11.19 1.53 -27.72
N GLU A 171 11.75 0.87 -26.72
CA GLU A 171 11.01 -0.01 -25.81
C GLU A 171 10.64 0.66 -24.48
N THR A 172 11.06 1.91 -24.27
CA THR A 172 10.80 2.65 -23.03
C THR A 172 9.46 3.37 -23.14
N PRO A 173 8.40 2.94 -22.43
CA PRO A 173 7.13 3.68 -22.39
C PRO A 173 7.31 5.04 -21.74
N LEU A 174 6.69 6.05 -22.35
CA LEU A 174 6.58 7.41 -21.82
C LEU A 174 5.13 7.73 -21.52
N TYR A 175 4.83 8.07 -20.27
CA TYR A 175 3.53 8.58 -19.81
C TYR A 175 3.65 10.04 -19.35
N ILE A 176 2.72 10.89 -19.79
CA ILE A 176 2.59 12.28 -19.35
C ILE A 176 1.22 12.45 -18.70
N LEU A 177 1.21 12.61 -17.38
CA LEU A 177 0.00 12.62 -16.57
C LEU A 177 -0.19 14.01 -15.95
N CYS A 178 -1.21 14.70 -16.42
CA CYS A 178 -1.56 16.05 -15.98
C CYS A 178 -2.56 16.01 -14.82
N THR A 179 -2.32 16.81 -13.78
CA THR A 179 -3.12 16.79 -12.53
C THR A 179 -3.96 18.07 -12.36
N ALA A 180 -4.11 18.54 -11.12
CA ALA A 180 -5.08 19.58 -10.74
C ALA A 180 -4.99 20.88 -11.56
N GLY A 181 -3.78 21.29 -11.97
CA GLY A 181 -3.59 22.51 -12.76
C GLY A 181 -4.26 22.46 -14.14
N MET A 182 -4.27 21.29 -14.79
CA MET A 182 -4.94 21.11 -16.08
C MET A 182 -6.45 20.91 -15.91
N ARG A 183 -6.88 20.23 -14.84
CA ARG A 183 -8.31 19.99 -14.56
C ARG A 183 -9.17 21.25 -14.43
N VAL A 184 -8.57 22.38 -14.07
CA VAL A 184 -9.30 23.65 -13.90
C VAL A 184 -9.44 24.43 -15.22
N LEU A 185 -8.72 24.04 -16.27
CA LEU A 185 -8.83 24.67 -17.58
C LEU A 185 -10.11 24.22 -18.30
N PRO A 186 -10.68 25.05 -19.20
CA PRO A 186 -11.66 24.59 -20.18
C PRO A 186 -11.15 23.38 -20.97
N GLU A 187 -12.03 22.43 -21.28
CA GLU A 187 -11.69 21.18 -21.99
C GLU A 187 -10.99 21.46 -23.33
N SER A 188 -11.38 22.50 -24.05
CA SER A 188 -10.72 22.90 -25.30
C SER A 188 -9.26 23.34 -25.12
N GLN A 189 -8.93 23.98 -24.00
CA GLN A 189 -7.56 24.37 -23.68
C GLN A 189 -6.74 23.18 -23.20
N GLN A 190 -7.35 22.26 -22.44
CA GLN A 190 -6.72 21.00 -22.10
C GLN A 190 -6.34 20.26 -23.38
N GLU A 191 -7.30 20.02 -24.26
CA GLU A 191 -7.08 19.24 -25.47
C GLU A 191 -6.06 19.88 -26.41
N ALA A 192 -6.06 21.22 -26.56
CA ALA A 192 -5.06 21.91 -27.37
C ALA A 192 -3.61 21.68 -26.86
N ILE A 193 -3.39 21.68 -25.54
CA ILE A 193 -2.09 21.38 -24.93
C ILE A 193 -1.73 19.91 -25.14
N LEU A 194 -2.68 18.99 -24.92
CA LEU A 194 -2.41 17.56 -25.08
C LEU A 194 -2.11 17.20 -26.53
N GLU A 195 -2.78 17.84 -27.49
CA GLU A 195 -2.58 17.60 -28.92
C GLU A 195 -1.19 18.05 -29.40
N ASP A 196 -0.69 19.18 -28.91
CA ASP A 196 0.69 19.61 -29.17
C ASP A 196 1.70 18.54 -28.69
N LEU A 197 1.51 18.04 -27.46
CA LEU A 197 2.36 16.97 -26.92
C LEU A 197 2.26 15.67 -27.73
N ARG A 198 1.05 15.28 -28.15
CA ARG A 198 0.84 14.06 -28.92
C ARG A 198 1.50 14.10 -30.29
N THR A 199 1.47 15.26 -30.94
CA THR A 199 1.96 15.45 -32.30
C THR A 199 3.47 15.63 -32.35
N ASP A 200 4.07 16.40 -31.43
CA ASP A 200 5.47 16.82 -31.54
C ASP A 200 6.45 15.88 -30.81
N ILE A 201 6.06 15.28 -29.68
CA ILE A 201 6.94 14.38 -28.92
C ILE A 201 7.47 13.21 -29.78
N PRO A 202 6.65 12.49 -30.57
CA PRO A 202 7.12 11.37 -31.40
C PRO A 202 8.09 11.79 -32.51
N VAL A 203 8.08 13.07 -32.91
CA VAL A 203 8.99 13.61 -33.93
C VAL A 203 10.40 13.80 -33.34
N HIS A 204 10.48 14.19 -32.07
CA HIS A 204 11.73 14.52 -31.39
C HIS A 204 12.32 13.38 -30.56
N PHE A 205 11.48 12.46 -30.07
CA PHE A 205 11.90 11.37 -29.19
C PHE A 205 11.40 10.02 -29.69
N ASN A 206 12.25 9.02 -29.60
CA ASN A 206 11.99 7.67 -30.07
C ASN A 206 11.54 6.76 -28.91
N PHE A 207 10.75 7.29 -27.97
CA PHE A 207 10.16 6.55 -26.86
C PHE A 207 8.88 5.83 -27.29
N LEU A 208 8.50 4.76 -26.59
CA LEU A 208 7.22 4.10 -26.82
C LEU A 208 6.09 5.01 -26.33
N PHE A 209 5.38 5.62 -27.27
CA PHE A 209 4.42 6.67 -27.02
C PHE A 209 3.18 6.52 -27.91
N SER A 210 2.00 6.72 -27.33
CA SER A 210 0.71 6.69 -28.01
C SER A 210 -0.19 7.78 -27.44
N ASP A 211 -1.28 8.10 -28.13
CA ASP A 211 -2.22 9.15 -27.72
C ASP A 211 -2.76 8.94 -26.30
N SER A 212 -2.98 7.68 -25.91
CA SER A 212 -3.43 7.26 -24.57
C SER A 212 -2.40 7.48 -23.46
N HIS A 213 -1.15 7.80 -23.80
CA HIS A 213 -0.09 8.05 -22.83
C HIS A 213 0.00 9.53 -22.40
N VAL A 214 -0.78 10.42 -23.01
CA VAL A 214 -0.95 11.81 -22.55
C VAL A 214 -2.38 11.99 -22.10
N GLU A 215 -2.57 12.21 -20.80
CA GLU A 215 -3.91 12.34 -20.22
C GLU A 215 -3.96 13.33 -19.06
N VAL A 216 -5.12 13.98 -18.90
CA VAL A 216 -5.48 14.68 -17.67
C VAL A 216 -6.16 13.68 -16.74
N ILE A 217 -5.47 13.30 -15.66
CA ILE A 217 -6.00 12.32 -14.72
C ILE A 217 -6.96 12.97 -13.72
N SER A 218 -8.04 12.26 -13.43
CA SER A 218 -8.96 12.63 -12.35
C SER A 218 -8.28 12.51 -10.99
N GLY A 219 -8.77 13.27 -9.99
CA GLY A 219 -8.28 13.12 -8.61
C GLY A 219 -8.49 11.71 -8.04
N LYS A 220 -9.48 10.96 -8.56
CA LYS A 220 -9.68 9.55 -8.20
C LYS A 220 -8.58 8.66 -8.75
N GLN A 221 -8.21 8.81 -10.03
CA GLN A 221 -7.09 8.08 -10.63
C GLN A 221 -5.78 8.41 -9.91
N GLU A 222 -5.53 9.69 -9.63
CA GLU A 222 -4.36 10.15 -8.85
C GLU A 222 -4.29 9.46 -7.47
N GLY A 223 -5.42 9.37 -6.76
CA GLY A 223 -5.52 8.65 -5.49
C GLY A 223 -5.28 7.14 -5.62
N VAL A 224 -5.80 6.50 -6.66
CA VAL A 224 -5.56 5.08 -6.94
C VAL A 224 -4.08 4.81 -7.24
N TYR A 225 -3.43 5.63 -8.07
CA TYR A 225 -2.01 5.49 -8.36
C TYR A 225 -1.14 5.70 -7.13
N ALA A 226 -1.47 6.68 -6.28
CA ALA A 226 -0.79 6.86 -4.99
C ALA A 226 -0.96 5.65 -4.07
N TRP A 227 -2.17 5.08 -3.98
CA TRP A 227 -2.44 3.88 -3.21
C TRP A 227 -1.68 2.66 -3.75
N ILE A 228 -1.63 2.46 -5.07
CA ILE A 228 -0.82 1.41 -5.71
C ILE A 228 0.66 1.62 -5.38
N GLY A 229 1.19 2.83 -5.56
CA GLY A 229 2.61 3.12 -5.31
C GLY A 229 3.03 2.79 -3.87
N ILE A 230 2.23 3.19 -2.88
CA ILE A 230 2.51 2.88 -1.47
C ILE A 230 2.45 1.37 -1.22
N ASN A 231 1.41 0.68 -1.70
CA ASN A 231 1.26 -0.76 -1.47
C ASN A 231 2.31 -1.60 -2.22
N PHE A 232 2.75 -1.13 -3.39
CA PHE A 232 3.86 -1.72 -4.14
C PHE A 232 5.17 -1.58 -3.37
N VAL A 233 5.47 -0.38 -2.86
CA VAL A 233 6.64 -0.18 -2.01
C VAL A 233 6.50 -0.92 -0.68
N LEU A 234 5.31 -1.12 -0.12
CA LEU A 234 5.15 -1.99 1.05
C LEU A 234 5.20 -3.49 0.69
N GLY A 235 5.24 -3.84 -0.59
CA GLY A 235 5.22 -5.20 -1.14
C GLY A 235 3.98 -6.00 -0.72
N ARG A 236 2.82 -5.31 -0.72
CA ARG A 236 1.49 -5.88 -0.43
C ARG A 236 0.90 -6.62 -1.63
N PHE A 237 1.50 -6.47 -2.81
CA PHE A 237 1.14 -7.22 -4.02
C PHE A 237 1.96 -8.49 -4.23
N ASN A 238 2.91 -8.78 -3.33
CA ASN A 238 3.66 -10.04 -3.38
C ASN A 238 2.74 -11.12 -2.82
N HIS A 239 2.27 -12.01 -3.68
CA HIS A 239 1.51 -13.18 -3.27
C HIS A 239 2.51 -14.15 -2.63
N GLY A 240 2.55 -14.18 -1.29
CA GLY A 240 3.13 -15.32 -0.58
C GLY A 240 2.16 -16.49 -0.68
N ASP A 241 2.66 -17.72 -0.68
CA ASP A 241 1.87 -18.96 -0.61
C ASP A 241 1.13 -19.12 0.74
N SER A 242 0.42 -18.08 1.18
CA SER A 242 -0.41 -18.10 2.38
C SER A 242 -1.86 -18.01 1.96
N ASP A 243 -2.56 -19.13 2.06
CA ASP A 243 -4.02 -19.30 2.02
C ASP A 243 -4.72 -18.55 3.18
N GLY A 244 -4.55 -17.24 3.23
CA GLY A 244 -5.22 -16.35 4.16
C GLY A 244 -5.56 -15.08 3.43
N GLU A 245 -6.86 -14.83 3.27
CA GLU A 245 -7.43 -13.62 2.66
C GLU A 245 -6.59 -12.38 2.98
N ALA A 246 -6.01 -11.80 1.93
CA ALA A 246 -5.44 -10.47 2.02
C ALA A 246 -6.60 -9.50 2.28
N GLU A 247 -6.86 -9.19 3.55
CA GLU A 247 -7.79 -8.14 3.93
C GLU A 247 -7.16 -6.80 3.52
N VAL A 248 -7.56 -6.32 2.34
CA VAL A 248 -7.18 -5.01 1.84
C VAL A 248 -7.99 -3.97 2.59
N GLU A 249 -7.46 -3.53 3.73
CA GLU A 249 -8.05 -2.44 4.49
C GLU A 249 -7.88 -1.13 3.69
N PHE A 250 -8.97 -0.67 3.07
CA PHE A 250 -9.06 0.67 2.52
C PHE A 250 -8.99 1.67 3.69
N MET A 251 -7.82 2.27 3.91
CA MET A 251 -7.68 3.41 4.83
C MET A 251 -8.43 4.62 4.26
N SER A 252 -9.75 4.70 4.48
CA SER A 252 -10.60 5.84 4.17
C SER A 252 -10.41 7.00 5.17
N GLN A 253 -9.18 7.29 5.57
CA GLN A 253 -8.84 8.42 6.43
C GLN A 253 -7.70 9.24 5.83
N VAL A 254 -7.94 9.82 4.65
CA VAL A 254 -7.36 11.13 4.35
C VAL A 254 -8.40 12.13 4.82
N ALA A 255 -8.16 12.65 6.03
CA ALA A 255 -8.93 13.71 6.62
C ALA A 255 -9.01 14.88 5.62
N ILE A 256 -10.24 15.14 5.17
CA ILE A 256 -10.64 16.38 4.52
C ILE A 256 -10.35 17.48 5.55
N SER A 257 -9.21 18.16 5.40
CA SER A 257 -9.00 19.46 6.01
C SER A 257 -9.97 20.42 5.31
N ARG A 258 -11.14 20.59 5.92
CA ARG A 258 -12.01 21.72 5.63
C ARG A 258 -11.33 22.97 6.18
N THR A 259 -10.70 23.72 5.29
CA THR A 259 -10.59 25.17 5.43
C THR A 259 -11.33 25.78 4.25
N HIS A 260 -12.61 26.08 4.48
CA HIS A 260 -13.31 27.31 4.14
C HIS A 260 -14.79 27.15 4.53
#